data_AF-U6DRC4-F1
#
_entry.id   AF-U6DRC4-F1
#
_cell.length_a   1.000
_cell.length_b   1.000
_cell.length_c   1.000
_cell.angle_alpha   90.00
_cell.angle_beta   90.00
_cell.angle_gamma   90.00
#
_symmetry.space_group_name_H-M   'P 1'
#
loop_
_entity.id
_entity.type
_entity.pdbx_description
1 polymer ?
#
loop_
_entity_poly.entity_id
_entity_poly.type
_entity_poly.pdbx_seq_one_letter_code
_entity_poly.pdbx_strand_id
1 'polypeptide(L)'
;ESITPTVELNALCMRLGKKPMYKPVDPYSRMQSTYNYNMRGGAYPPRYFYPFPVPPLLYQVELSVGGQQFNGKGKTRQAAKHDAAAKALRTLQSEPPPERPEGRRLGEQVNGRESEEENLNKSEISQVFEIALKRNLPVNFE
;
A
#
# COMPACT_ATOMS: atom_id res chain seq x y z
N GLU A 1 -2.56 24.00 1.62
CA GLU A 1 -3.50 22.90 1.83
C GLU A 1 -2.74 21.70 2.39
N SER A 2 -3.13 21.15 3.56
CA SER A 2 -2.46 19.99 4.14
C SER A 2 -2.91 18.72 3.43
N ILE A 3 -2.15 18.27 2.44
CA ILE A 3 -2.42 17.03 1.71
C ILE A 3 -2.42 15.87 2.70
N THR A 4 -3.42 15.00 2.62
CA THR A 4 -3.49 13.84 3.53
C THR A 4 -2.34 12.88 3.23
N PRO A 5 -1.72 12.25 4.25
CA PRO A 5 -0.54 11.39 4.06
C PRO A 5 -0.84 10.18 3.16
N THR A 6 -2.10 9.76 3.06
CA THR A 6 -2.52 8.70 2.15
C THR A 6 -2.48 9.12 0.68
N VAL A 7 -2.79 10.39 0.38
CA VAL A 7 -2.78 10.91 -0.99
C VAL A 7 -1.34 11.08 -1.45
N GLU A 8 -0.49 11.67 -0.60
CA GLU A 8 0.93 11.82 -0.88
C GLU A 8 1.61 10.46 -1.08
N LEU A 9 1.27 9.46 -0.26
CA LEU A 9 1.78 8.10 -0.45
C LEU A 9 1.35 7.50 -1.78
N ASN A 10 0.07 7.67 -2.15
CA ASN A 10 -0.42 7.15 -3.42
C ASN A 10 0.30 7.81 -4.59
N ALA A 11 0.54 9.13 -4.55
CA ALA A 11 1.32 9.84 -5.57
C ALA A 11 2.76 9.30 -5.67
N LEU A 12 3.42 9.09 -4.53
CA LEU A 12 4.77 8.50 -4.49
C LEU A 12 4.77 7.08 -5.07
N CYS A 13 3.79 6.27 -4.69
CA CYS A 13 3.60 4.91 -5.21
C CYS A 13 3.41 4.88 -6.73
N MET A 14 2.61 5.80 -7.28
CA MET A 14 2.44 5.96 -8.73
C MET A 14 3.76 6.28 -9.41
N ARG A 15 4.56 7.20 -8.83
CA ARG A 15 5.89 7.54 -9.35
C ARG A 15 6.86 6.36 -9.35
N LEU A 16 6.73 5.44 -8.39
CA LEU A 16 7.57 4.24 -8.29
C LEU A 16 7.02 3.02 -9.03
N GLY A 17 5.86 3.12 -9.69
CA GLY A 17 5.20 1.97 -10.33
C GLY A 17 4.75 0.87 -9.35
N LYS A 18 4.66 1.19 -8.04
CA LYS A 18 4.35 0.23 -6.97
C LYS A 18 2.93 0.46 -6.48
N LYS A 19 2.09 -0.59 -6.39
CA LYS A 19 0.72 -0.45 -5.87
C LYS A 19 0.70 -0.56 -4.33
N PRO A 20 0.14 0.41 -3.59
CA PRO A 20 -0.01 0.29 -2.15
C PRO A 20 -1.16 -0.67 -1.81
N MET A 21 -0.87 -1.67 -0.98
CA MET A 21 -1.85 -2.66 -0.52
C MET A 21 -2.16 -2.45 0.96
N TYR A 22 -3.42 -2.13 1.29
CA TYR A 22 -3.88 -1.93 2.65
C TYR A 22 -4.66 -3.15 3.14
N LYS A 23 -4.18 -3.81 4.19
CA LYS A 23 -4.85 -4.92 4.87
C LYS A 23 -5.27 -4.48 6.28
N PRO A 24 -6.57 -4.46 6.61
CA PRO A 24 -6.99 -4.23 7.99
C PRO A 24 -6.58 -5.42 8.85
N VAL A 25 -5.94 -5.16 9.99
CA VAL A 25 -5.59 -6.17 10.98
C VAL A 25 -6.63 -6.10 12.09
N ASP A 26 -7.41 -7.17 12.24
CA ASP A 26 -8.45 -7.24 13.26
C ASP A 26 -7.81 -7.35 14.67
N PRO A 27 -8.10 -6.42 15.60
CA PRO A 27 -7.59 -6.49 16.98
C PRO A 27 -7.99 -7.79 17.71
N TYR A 28 -9.04 -8.49 17.27
CA TYR A 28 -9.52 -9.72 17.92
C TYR A 28 -9.01 -11.02 17.29
N SER A 29 -8.17 -10.99 16.25
CA SER A 29 -7.67 -12.22 15.62
C SER A 29 -6.92 -13.15 16.59
N ARG A 30 -6.38 -12.63 17.71
CA ARG A 30 -5.71 -13.43 18.74
C ARG A 30 -6.62 -13.91 19.88
N MET A 31 -7.88 -13.45 19.92
CA MET A 31 -8.90 -13.98 20.82
C MET A 31 -9.56 -15.21 20.18
N GLN A 32 -8.77 -16.22 19.83
CA GLN A 32 -9.30 -17.56 19.65
C GLN A 32 -9.72 -18.02 21.04
N SER A 33 -11.01 -17.83 21.34
CA SER A 33 -11.64 -18.26 22.58
C SER A 33 -11.43 -19.78 22.72
N THR A 34 -10.49 -20.18 23.56
CA THR A 34 -10.25 -21.60 23.90
C THR A 34 -11.31 -22.12 24.88
N TYR A 35 -12.43 -21.39 25.07
CA TYR A 35 -13.51 -21.79 25.93
C TYR A 35 -14.11 -23.11 25.42
N ASN A 36 -13.63 -24.20 26.00
CA ASN A 36 -14.24 -25.51 25.92
C ASN A 36 -15.63 -25.41 26.55
N TYR A 37 -16.67 -25.49 25.72
CA TYR A 37 -18.07 -25.50 26.15
C TYR A 37 -18.49 -26.85 26.76
N ASN A 38 -17.55 -27.60 27.34
CA ASN A 38 -17.75 -28.95 27.85
C ASN A 38 -18.01 -29.00 29.38
N MET A 39 -18.18 -27.87 30.05
CA MET A 39 -18.57 -27.84 31.47
C MET A 39 -20.09 -27.90 31.62
N ARG A 40 -20.58 -29.14 31.53
CA ARG A 40 -21.85 -29.64 32.05
C ARG A 40 -22.09 -29.13 33.48
N GLY A 41 -23.20 -28.42 33.71
CA GLY A 41 -23.77 -28.28 35.05
C GLY A 41 -24.49 -26.97 35.33
N GLY A 42 -25.83 -27.00 35.28
CA GLY A 42 -26.71 -26.39 36.27
C GLY A 42 -26.74 -24.86 36.43
N ALA A 43 -27.94 -24.32 36.25
CA ALA A 43 -28.48 -23.12 36.91
C ALA A 43 -27.99 -21.75 36.41
N TYR A 44 -28.92 -21.10 35.69
CA TYR A 44 -29.02 -19.68 35.33
C TYR A 44 -27.97 -19.11 34.35
N PRO A 45 -28.41 -18.44 33.26
CA PRO A 45 -27.49 -17.58 32.52
C PRO A 45 -27.16 -16.37 33.42
N PRO A 46 -25.89 -16.10 33.75
CA PRO A 46 -25.55 -14.86 34.41
C PRO A 46 -25.92 -13.72 33.46
N ARG A 47 -26.80 -12.84 33.91
CA ARG A 47 -27.19 -11.63 33.19
C ARG A 47 -25.93 -10.84 32.85
N TYR A 48 -25.58 -10.77 31.56
CA TYR A 48 -24.65 -9.79 30.96
C TYR A 48 -23.42 -9.41 31.80
N PHE A 49 -22.80 -10.36 32.51
CA PHE A 49 -21.54 -10.10 33.19
C PHE A 49 -20.42 -10.35 32.18
N TYR A 50 -19.95 -9.29 31.52
CA TYR A 50 -18.68 -9.30 30.80
C TYR A 50 -17.55 -9.24 31.86
N PRO A 51 -16.85 -10.35 32.17
CA PRO A 51 -15.90 -10.40 33.28
C PRO A 51 -14.57 -9.70 32.99
N PHE A 52 -14.39 -9.19 31.76
CA PHE A 52 -13.09 -8.72 31.28
C PHE A 52 -13.18 -7.26 30.86
N PRO A 53 -12.31 -6.37 31.38
CA PRO A 53 -12.18 -5.03 30.85
C PRO A 53 -11.72 -5.16 29.39
N VAL A 54 -12.63 -4.88 28.46
CA VAL A 54 -12.32 -4.90 27.03
C VAL A 54 -11.32 -3.77 26.79
N PRO A 55 -10.08 -4.04 26.35
CA PRO A 55 -9.13 -2.99 26.08
C PRO A 55 -9.67 -2.06 24.97
N PRO A 56 -9.28 -0.78 24.98
CA PRO A 56 -9.74 0.16 23.97
C PRO A 56 -9.42 -0.38 22.56
N LEU A 57 -10.43 -0.36 21.69
CA LEU A 57 -10.34 -0.88 20.34
C LEU A 57 -9.32 -0.06 19.55
N LEU A 58 -8.10 -0.60 19.40
CA LEU A 58 -7.08 -0.03 18.54
C LEU A 58 -7.20 -0.69 17.17
N TYR A 59 -7.55 0.10 16.17
CA TYR A 59 -7.51 -0.36 14.78
C TYR A 59 -6.06 -0.44 14.33
N GLN A 60 -5.72 -1.55 13.69
CA GLN A 60 -4.42 -1.73 13.08
C GLN A 60 -4.60 -1.93 11.57
N VAL A 61 -3.71 -1.34 10.79
CA VAL A 61 -3.67 -1.49 9.33
C VAL A 61 -2.24 -1.85 8.94
N GLU A 62 -2.10 -2.85 8.09
CA GLU A 62 -0.86 -3.21 7.44
C GLU A 62 -0.88 -2.63 6.02
N LEU A 63 0.16 -1.89 5.65
CA LEU A 63 0.36 -1.30 4.35
C LEU A 63 1.61 -1.90 3.73
N SER A 64 1.49 -2.57 2.59
CA SER A 64 2.63 -3.03 1.81
C SER A 64 2.85 -2.18 0.56
N VAL A 65 4.09 -1.74 0.35
CA VAL A 65 4.52 -0.95 -0.82
C VAL A 65 5.86 -1.49 -1.30
N GLY A 66 5.89 -2.10 -2.49
CA GLY A 66 7.14 -2.49 -3.15
C GLY A 66 8.06 -3.43 -2.37
N GLY A 67 7.50 -4.37 -1.61
CA GLY A 67 8.25 -5.31 -0.77
C GLY A 67 8.44 -4.87 0.68
N GLN A 68 8.22 -3.58 0.99
CA GLN A 68 8.23 -3.08 2.37
C GLN A 68 6.83 -3.20 2.98
N GLN A 69 6.76 -3.45 4.29
CA GLN A 69 5.52 -3.58 5.06
C GLN A 69 5.53 -2.60 6.22
N PHE A 70 4.43 -1.88 6.40
CA PHE A 70 4.27 -0.81 7.38
C PHE A 70 3.02 -1.04 8.20
N ASN A 71 3.11 -0.91 9.51
CA ASN A 71 1.98 -1.07 10.42
C ASN A 71 1.54 0.29 10.99
N GLY A 72 0.27 0.63 10.74
CA GLY A 72 -0.38 1.81 11.31
C GLY A 72 -1.34 1.43 12.43
N LYS A 73 -1.40 2.24 13.48
CA LYS A 73 -2.34 2.05 14.60
C LYS A 73 -3.14 3.33 14.81
N GLY A 74 -4.40 3.20 15.19
CA GLY A 74 -5.25 4.36 15.45
C GLY A 74 -6.53 4.04 16.19
N LYS A 75 -7.14 5.09 16.77
CA LYS A 75 -8.46 5.01 17.41
C LYS A 75 -9.59 4.78 16.40
N THR A 76 -9.35 5.08 15.12
CA THR A 76 -10.29 4.86 14.00
C THR A 76 -9.57 4.14 12.86
N ARG A 77 -10.34 3.48 11.99
CA ARG A 77 -9.81 2.82 10.77
C ARG A 77 -9.04 3.79 9.88
N GLN A 78 -9.53 5.02 9.75
CA GLN A 78 -8.89 6.07 8.98
C GLN A 78 -7.57 6.51 9.62
N ALA A 79 -7.56 6.76 10.94
CA ALA A 79 -6.34 7.13 11.65
C ALA A 79 -5.25 6.06 11.53
N ALA A 80 -5.62 4.78 11.64
CA ALA A 80 -4.69 3.67 11.43
C ALA A 80 -4.12 3.65 10.00
N LYS A 81 -4.94 3.95 8.99
CA LYS A 81 -4.50 4.06 7.59
C LYS A 81 -3.55 5.25 7.38
N HIS A 82 -3.87 6.41 7.96
CA HIS A 82 -3.02 7.60 7.87
C HIS A 82 -1.68 7.41 8.59
N ASP A 83 -1.67 6.76 9.76
CA ASP A 83 -0.43 6.43 10.49
C ASP A 83 0.45 5.46 9.67
N ALA A 84 -0.15 4.42 9.07
CA ALA A 84 0.57 3.51 8.17
C ALA A 84 1.18 4.28 6.98
N ALA A 85 0.41 5.19 6.38
CA ALA A 85 0.85 5.95 5.22
C ALA A 85 1.96 6.95 5.56
N ALA A 86 1.85 7.65 6.68
CA ALA A 86 2.88 8.59 7.14
C ALA A 86 4.21 7.88 7.43
N LYS A 87 4.18 6.68 8.01
CA LYS A 87 5.37 5.85 8.23
C LYS A 87 6.03 5.46 6.92
N ALA A 88 5.25 4.95 5.97
CA ALA A 88 5.73 4.54 4.67
C ALA A 88 6.29 5.72 3.85
N LEU A 89 5.66 6.90 3.92
CA LEU A 89 6.19 8.12 3.31
C LEU A 89 7.55 8.50 3.84
N ARG A 90 7.71 8.52 5.18
CA ARG A 90 8.99 8.85 5.80
C ARG A 90 10.09 7.93 5.31
N THR A 91 9.86 6.62 5.29
CA THR A 91 10.86 5.64 4.80
C THR A 91 11.13 5.74 3.31
N LEU A 92 10.12 5.97 2.47
CA LEU A 92 10.29 6.10 1.02
C LEU A 92 10.94 7.44 0.62
N GLN A 93 10.76 8.50 1.42
CA GLN A 93 11.40 9.80 1.24
C GLN A 93 12.81 9.83 1.84
N SER A 94 13.03 9.09 2.94
CA SER A 94 14.31 9.02 3.65
C SER A 94 15.23 7.91 3.14
N GLU A 95 14.95 7.27 2.00
CA GLU A 95 15.92 6.42 1.31
C GLU A 95 16.84 7.31 0.42
N PRO A 96 18.05 7.71 0.89
CA PRO A 96 19.19 7.79 -0.01
C PRO A 96 19.48 6.38 -0.55
N PRO A 97 20.09 6.22 -1.74
CA PRO A 97 20.24 4.91 -2.39
C PRO A 97 20.83 3.91 -1.40
N PRO A 98 20.13 2.82 -1.05
CA PRO A 98 20.68 1.85 -0.12
C PRO A 98 21.81 1.10 -0.82
N GLU A 99 23.04 1.30 -0.33
CA GLU A 99 24.10 0.31 -0.53
C GLU A 99 23.59 -1.03 0.02
N ARG A 100 23.46 -1.98 -0.91
CA ARG A 100 23.10 -3.37 -0.65
C ARG A 100 24.12 -3.98 0.31
N PRO A 101 23.68 -4.84 1.23
CA PRO A 101 24.35 -6.13 1.31
C PRO A 101 23.34 -7.24 0.99
N GLU A 102 23.55 -7.83 -0.18
CA GLU A 102 23.42 -9.26 -0.50
C GLU A 102 22.25 -10.05 0.12
N GLY A 103 21.29 -10.47 -0.73
CA GLY A 103 20.58 -11.73 -0.46
C GLY A 103 19.12 -11.91 -0.88
N ARG A 104 18.72 -11.52 -2.10
CA ARG A 104 17.78 -12.22 -3.04
C ARG A 104 16.82 -11.29 -3.80
N ARG A 105 17.28 -10.91 -4.99
CA ARG A 105 16.60 -10.94 -6.31
C ARG A 105 15.08 -10.74 -6.34
N LEU A 106 14.63 -9.59 -6.86
CA LEU A 106 14.20 -9.42 -8.26
C LEU A 106 13.96 -7.93 -8.55
N GLY A 107 14.41 -7.44 -9.72
CA GLY A 107 13.87 -6.21 -10.32
C GLY A 107 14.72 -4.95 -10.15
N GLU A 108 15.86 -4.93 -10.83
CA GLU A 108 16.56 -3.72 -11.25
C GLU A 108 15.65 -2.87 -12.16
N GLN A 109 15.64 -1.54 -11.98
CA GLN A 109 15.73 -0.50 -13.02
C GLN A 109 15.50 0.87 -12.35
N VAL A 110 16.58 1.61 -12.08
CA VAL A 110 17.12 2.72 -12.91
C VAL A 110 16.34 4.01 -12.73
N ASN A 111 17.01 4.93 -12.03
CA ASN A 111 16.72 6.35 -12.05
C ASN A 111 16.63 6.87 -13.50
N GLY A 112 15.55 7.61 -13.79
CA GLY A 112 15.62 8.72 -14.73
C GLY A 112 15.80 8.37 -16.20
N ARG A 113 14.80 7.74 -16.81
CA ARG A 113 14.40 8.05 -18.19
C ARG A 113 12.88 8.03 -18.26
N GLU A 114 12.30 9.22 -18.20
CA GLU A 114 10.94 9.43 -18.69
C GLU A 114 10.88 8.91 -20.13
N SER A 115 9.81 8.18 -20.46
CA SER A 115 9.27 8.05 -21.83
C SER A 115 9.86 7.07 -22.85
N GLU A 116 10.37 5.88 -22.50
CA GLU A 116 10.73 4.86 -23.51
C GLU A 116 9.91 3.55 -23.46
N GLU A 117 9.35 3.15 -22.32
CA GLU A 117 8.71 1.83 -22.19
C GLU A 117 7.26 1.74 -22.76
N GLU A 118 6.55 2.86 -22.89
CA GLU A 118 5.23 2.88 -23.58
C GLU A 118 5.36 2.94 -25.11
N ASN A 119 6.57 3.17 -25.65
CA ASN A 119 6.79 3.34 -27.09
C ASN A 119 6.92 2.02 -27.87
N LEU A 120 7.05 0.87 -27.20
CA LEU A 120 7.16 -0.43 -27.87
C LEU A 120 5.81 -0.95 -28.42
N ASN A 121 4.69 -0.32 -28.05
CA ASN A 121 3.34 -0.72 -28.49
C ASN A 121 2.75 0.18 -29.59
N LYS A 122 3.51 1.16 -30.12
CA LYS A 122 3.10 1.92 -31.30
C LYS A 122 3.68 1.27 -32.54
N SER A 123 2.83 1.00 -33.55
CA SER A 123 3.31 0.61 -34.89
C SER A 123 4.23 1.68 -35.46
N GLU A 124 5.22 1.27 -36.28
CA GLU A 124 6.17 2.19 -36.93
C GLU A 124 5.46 3.31 -37.70
N ILE A 125 4.28 3.00 -38.26
CA ILE A 125 3.41 3.95 -38.97
C ILE A 125 2.97 5.10 -38.04
N SER A 126 2.54 4.75 -36.83
CA SER A 126 2.08 5.72 -35.83
C SER A 126 3.23 6.61 -35.33
N GLN A 127 4.44 6.04 -35.22
CA GLN A 127 5.63 6.78 -34.83
C GLN A 127 6.03 7.82 -35.89
N VAL A 128 6.03 7.45 -37.17
CA VAL A 128 6.31 8.37 -38.28
C VAL A 128 5.27 9.49 -38.34
N PHE A 129 3.99 9.15 -38.16
CA PHE A 129 2.90 10.12 -38.15
C PHE A 129 3.05 11.14 -37.00
N GLU A 130 3.38 10.69 -35.79
CA GLU A 130 3.59 11.56 -34.63
C GLU A 130 4.76 12.53 -34.83
N ILE A 131 5.88 12.04 -35.40
CA ILE A 131 7.05 12.88 -35.69
C ILE A 131 6.72 13.96 -36.72
N ALA A 132 5.98 13.61 -37.76
CA ALA A 132 5.61 14.54 -38.81
C ALA A 132 4.60 15.60 -38.32
N LEU A 133 3.59 15.19 -37.54
CA LEU A 133 2.66 16.12 -36.88
C LEU A 133 3.41 17.10 -35.97
N LYS A 134 4.35 16.62 -35.15
CA LYS A 134 5.19 17.49 -34.30
C LYS A 134 6.02 18.50 -35.09
N ARG A 135 6.39 18.17 -36.33
CA ARG A 135 7.17 19.03 -37.22
C ARG A 135 6.33 19.83 -38.21
N ASN A 136 5.00 19.77 -38.11
CA ASN A 136 4.05 20.37 -39.06
C ASN A 136 4.31 19.94 -40.52
N LEU A 137 4.71 18.69 -40.72
CA LEU A 137 4.94 18.10 -42.04
C LEU A 137 3.68 17.34 -42.51
N PRO A 138 3.22 17.52 -43.75
CA PRO A 138 2.11 16.75 -44.29
C PRO A 138 2.55 15.28 -44.52
N VAL A 139 1.71 14.32 -44.13
CA VAL A 139 1.92 12.88 -44.34
C VAL A 139 0.75 12.30 -45.12
N ASN A 140 1.05 11.58 -46.20
CA ASN A 140 0.10 10.76 -46.96
C ASN A 140 0.56 9.31 -46.91
N PHE A 141 -0.37 8.37 -46.70
CA PHE A 141 -0.12 6.93 -46.79
C PHE A 141 -0.75 6.41 -48.08
N GLU A 142 0.02 5.63 -48.85
CA GLU A 142 -0.40 4.94 -50.09
C GLU A 142 -0.54 3.43 -49.84
#